data_AF-A0A142XC55-F1
#
_entry.id   AF-A0A142XC55-F1
#
_cell.length_a   1.000
_cell.length_b   1.000
_cell.length_c   1.000
_cell.angle_alpha   90.00
_cell.angle_beta   90.00
_cell.angle_gamma   90.00
#
_symmetry.space_group_name_H-M   'P 1'
#
loop_
_entity.id
_entity.type
_entity.pdbx_description
1 polymer ?
#
loop_
_entity_poly.entity_id
_entity_poly.type
_entity_poly.pdbx_seq_one_letter_code
_entity_poly.pdbx_strand_id
1 'polypeptide(L)'
;MLHAALALAAVFVTTTPAPPSPDPKSLAVPQEELSKARELVQKLGSETFVDREDAEHGLIAMGRAARAALQDGANSDPNPEIRARSRSMLSRANALEMKARLDTFLADTEGKYEHDLPGWNKLRSVARGEWSMFGWSWTTRAGTSVDRAARELFVELLNAPGGRKLLTALGSGTTDLGAEIATMKQELYYAKFPRVGGVAPRNPTVMEVAVLMFADSQVPFKGGPRNSLFASVLTTSGIAQAAQGTDDRARALKTVMTAWFDSRTDPYEMYTALNLATNTQNTEAAGRMAVRLLGTSGAPAAYRGQAFAALVRNKSKEHLPTVEKLIGDGTVITTITTNVGGNLVRTTITVGDMALAAAVLITEQKVEDYGIEDRFKGSGTASISYTRFSIPEDKRKDAAEKWKTWREKNP
;
A
#
# COMPACT_ATOMS: atom_id res chain seq x y z
N MET A 1 -47.09 -25.22 54.99
CA MET A 1 -47.26 -24.45 53.73
C MET A 1 -45.90 -24.30 53.08
N LEU A 2 -45.56 -25.13 52.10
CA LEU A 2 -44.31 -25.06 51.34
C LEU A 2 -44.70 -25.02 49.85
N HIS A 3 -44.41 -23.93 49.16
CA HIS A 3 -44.65 -23.79 47.72
C HIS A 3 -43.38 -24.21 46.96
N ALA A 4 -43.48 -25.27 46.17
CA ALA A 4 -42.44 -25.71 45.24
C ALA A 4 -42.55 -24.90 43.94
N ALA A 5 -41.53 -24.11 43.62
CA ALA A 5 -41.42 -23.37 42.37
C ALA A 5 -40.77 -24.26 41.30
N LEU A 6 -41.52 -24.55 40.24
CA LEU A 6 -41.06 -25.28 39.06
C LEU A 6 -40.32 -24.32 38.13
N ALA A 7 -39.00 -24.42 38.05
CA ALA A 7 -38.19 -23.66 37.10
C ALA A 7 -38.16 -24.37 35.73
N LEU A 8 -38.84 -23.80 34.74
CA LEU A 8 -38.82 -24.26 33.35
C LEU A 8 -37.54 -23.71 32.67
N ALA A 9 -36.55 -24.57 32.42
CA ALA A 9 -35.36 -24.20 31.66
C ALA A 9 -35.70 -24.21 30.15
N ALA A 10 -35.84 -23.03 29.55
CA ALA A 10 -35.96 -22.89 28.10
C ALA A 10 -34.58 -23.07 27.45
N VAL A 11 -34.39 -24.19 26.75
CA VAL A 11 -33.20 -24.43 25.92
C VAL A 11 -33.36 -23.62 24.63
N PHE A 12 -32.67 -22.48 24.53
CA PHE A 12 -32.54 -21.77 23.27
C PHE A 12 -31.58 -22.53 22.35
N VAL A 13 -32.11 -23.21 21.35
CA VAL A 13 -31.31 -23.76 20.25
C VAL A 13 -30.84 -22.59 19.40
N THR A 14 -29.60 -22.14 19.62
CA THR A 14 -28.93 -21.21 18.72
C THR A 14 -28.55 -21.99 17.46
N THR A 15 -29.33 -21.87 16.40
CA THR A 15 -28.94 -22.37 15.08
C THR A 15 -27.78 -21.52 14.59
N THR A 16 -26.56 -22.06 14.63
CA THR A 16 -25.43 -21.42 13.97
C THR A 16 -25.72 -21.34 12.48
N PRO A 17 -25.69 -20.14 11.86
CA PRO A 17 -25.91 -20.01 10.43
C PRO A 17 -24.86 -20.84 9.68
N ALA A 18 -25.30 -21.53 8.62
CA ALA A 18 -24.40 -22.27 7.75
C ALA A 18 -23.31 -21.34 7.18
N PRO A 19 -22.08 -21.83 6.97
CA PRO A 19 -21.03 -21.03 6.38
C PRO A 19 -21.44 -20.54 4.97
N PRO A 20 -21.02 -19.33 4.56
CA PRO A 20 -21.33 -18.80 3.24
C PRO A 20 -20.76 -19.70 2.14
N SER A 21 -21.53 -19.89 1.06
CA SER A 21 -21.08 -20.63 -0.12
C SER A 21 -20.01 -19.84 -0.88
N PRO A 22 -18.95 -20.49 -1.39
CA PRO A 22 -17.90 -19.83 -2.17
C PRO A 22 -18.34 -19.48 -3.61
N ASP A 23 -19.44 -20.07 -4.11
CA ASP A 23 -19.93 -19.83 -5.47
C ASP A 23 -20.75 -18.52 -5.53
N PRO A 24 -20.32 -17.50 -6.30
CA PRO A 24 -21.09 -16.27 -6.50
C PRO A 24 -22.50 -16.51 -7.04
N LYS A 25 -22.73 -17.61 -7.76
CA LYS A 25 -24.07 -17.96 -8.27
C LYS A 25 -25.04 -18.31 -7.16
N SER A 26 -24.55 -18.75 -5.99
CA SER A 26 -25.38 -18.96 -4.80
C SER A 26 -26.00 -17.64 -4.27
N LEU A 27 -25.48 -16.49 -4.71
CA LEU A 27 -26.07 -15.19 -4.39
C LEU A 27 -27.25 -14.83 -5.29
N ALA A 28 -27.55 -15.59 -6.36
CA ALA A 28 -28.70 -15.32 -7.20
C ALA A 28 -29.99 -15.37 -6.37
N VAL A 29 -30.80 -14.31 -6.47
CA VAL A 29 -32.11 -14.24 -5.80
C VAL A 29 -33.09 -15.08 -6.61
N PRO A 30 -33.81 -16.05 -6.00
CA PRO A 30 -34.83 -16.81 -6.68
C PRO A 30 -35.90 -15.90 -7.32
N GLN A 31 -36.40 -16.27 -8.50
CA GLN A 31 -37.38 -15.45 -9.22
C GLN A 31 -38.67 -15.20 -8.42
N GLU A 32 -39.06 -16.15 -7.55
CA GLU A 32 -40.21 -16.01 -6.65
C GLU A 32 -40.00 -14.87 -5.63
N GLU A 33 -38.83 -14.83 -4.98
CA GLU A 33 -38.49 -13.74 -4.06
C GLU A 33 -38.42 -12.40 -4.80
N LEU A 34 -37.88 -12.36 -6.01
CA LEU A 34 -37.84 -11.15 -6.81
C LEU A 34 -39.24 -10.62 -7.15
N SER A 35 -40.17 -11.50 -7.52
CA SER A 35 -41.57 -11.14 -7.78
C SER A 35 -42.25 -10.60 -6.53
N LYS A 36 -42.07 -11.27 -5.38
CA LYS A 36 -42.58 -10.80 -4.08
C LYS A 36 -42.02 -9.43 -3.72
N ALA A 37 -40.73 -9.18 -3.94
CA ALA A 37 -40.13 -7.88 -3.69
C ALA A 37 -40.75 -6.78 -4.57
N ARG A 38 -41.03 -7.06 -5.85
CA ARG A 38 -41.70 -6.10 -6.75
C ARG A 38 -43.11 -5.75 -6.29
N GLU A 39 -43.88 -6.74 -5.83
CA GLU A 39 -45.22 -6.52 -5.27
C GLU A 39 -45.16 -5.61 -4.03
N LEU A 40 -44.20 -5.86 -3.13
CA LEU A 40 -44.02 -5.01 -1.96
C LEU A 40 -43.58 -3.59 -2.35
N VAL A 41 -42.70 -3.42 -3.34
CA VAL A 41 -42.31 -2.10 -3.85
C VAL A 41 -43.52 -1.32 -4.38
N GLN A 42 -44.44 -1.99 -5.09
CA GLN A 42 -45.68 -1.33 -5.55
C GLN A 42 -46.57 -0.88 -4.38
N LYS A 43 -46.66 -1.68 -3.31
CA LYS A 43 -47.43 -1.33 -2.10
C LYS A 43 -46.85 -0.15 -1.32
N LEU A 44 -45.59 0.24 -1.52
CA LEU A 44 -45.04 1.48 -0.95
C LEU A 44 -45.80 2.72 -1.42
N GLY A 45 -46.47 2.65 -2.57
CA GLY A 45 -47.33 3.72 -3.10
C GLY A 45 -48.81 3.60 -2.73
N SER A 46 -49.20 2.66 -1.85
CA SER A 46 -50.59 2.50 -1.40
C SER A 46 -51.10 3.79 -0.75
N GLU A 47 -52.38 4.10 -0.92
CA GLU A 47 -53.04 5.21 -0.21
C GLU A 47 -53.15 4.92 1.30
N THR A 48 -53.28 3.65 1.67
CA THR A 48 -53.39 3.19 3.04
C THR A 48 -52.02 3.19 3.73
N PHE A 49 -51.89 3.93 4.83
CA PHE A 49 -50.65 3.99 5.60
C PHE A 49 -50.17 2.61 6.08
N VAL A 50 -51.10 1.77 6.54
CA VAL A 50 -50.79 0.42 7.05
C VAL A 50 -50.11 -0.44 5.97
N ASP A 51 -50.64 -0.43 4.74
CA ASP A 51 -50.05 -1.18 3.63
C ASP A 51 -48.62 -0.74 3.30
N ARG A 52 -48.34 0.57 3.42
CA ARG A 52 -47.00 1.13 3.16
C ARG A 52 -46.00 0.67 4.21
N GLU A 53 -46.36 0.73 5.48
CA GLU A 53 -45.50 0.30 6.59
C GLU A 53 -45.25 -1.21 6.54
N ASP A 54 -46.28 -2.02 6.25
CA ASP A 54 -46.14 -3.47 6.09
C ASP A 54 -45.24 -3.83 4.91
N ALA A 55 -45.37 -3.10 3.79
CA ALA A 55 -44.51 -3.27 2.63
C ALA A 55 -43.05 -2.91 2.93
N GLU A 56 -42.83 -1.79 3.62
CA GLU A 56 -41.50 -1.36 4.05
C GLU A 56 -40.85 -2.39 5.00
N HIS A 57 -41.59 -2.87 5.99
CA HIS A 57 -41.14 -3.96 6.87
C HIS A 57 -40.82 -5.24 6.10
N GLY A 58 -41.67 -5.61 5.14
CA GLY A 58 -41.44 -6.78 4.27
C GLY A 58 -40.15 -6.65 3.46
N LEU A 59 -39.90 -5.50 2.84
CA LEU A 59 -38.69 -5.23 2.06
C LEU A 59 -37.43 -5.21 2.95
N ILE A 60 -37.53 -4.62 4.15
CA ILE A 60 -36.44 -4.64 5.14
C ILE A 60 -36.12 -6.08 5.56
N ALA A 61 -37.13 -6.90 5.81
CA ALA A 61 -36.95 -8.31 6.19
C ALA A 61 -36.31 -9.15 5.07
N MET A 62 -36.65 -8.86 3.80
CA MET A 62 -36.02 -9.50 2.64
C MET A 62 -34.55 -9.10 2.45
N GLY A 63 -34.13 -7.94 2.94
CA GLY A 63 -32.74 -7.50 2.94
C GLY A 63 -32.14 -7.43 1.54
N ARG A 64 -31.18 -8.31 1.23
CA ARG A 64 -30.49 -8.34 -0.09
C ARG A 64 -31.43 -8.73 -1.23
N ALA A 65 -32.40 -9.60 -0.98
CA ALA A 65 -33.31 -10.12 -2.00
C ALA A 65 -34.19 -9.01 -2.61
N ALA A 66 -34.46 -7.96 -1.85
CA ALA A 66 -35.22 -6.80 -2.30
C ALA A 66 -34.42 -5.82 -3.18
N ARG A 67 -33.08 -5.93 -3.24
CA ARG A 67 -32.21 -4.90 -3.86
C ARG A 67 -32.61 -4.56 -5.29
N ALA A 68 -32.81 -5.56 -6.14
CA ALA A 68 -33.12 -5.34 -7.56
C ALA A 68 -34.46 -4.62 -7.74
N ALA A 69 -35.51 -5.06 -7.02
CA ALA A 69 -36.81 -4.40 -7.05
C ALA A 69 -36.76 -2.95 -6.52
N LEU A 70 -36.01 -2.71 -5.43
CA LEU A 70 -35.79 -1.36 -4.88
C LEU A 70 -35.02 -0.46 -5.86
N GLN A 71 -34.03 -1.00 -6.57
CA GLN A 71 -33.26 -0.25 -7.57
C GLN A 71 -34.15 0.17 -8.74
N ASP A 72 -34.99 -0.75 -9.25
CA ASP A 72 -35.96 -0.49 -10.31
C ASP A 72 -36.98 0.57 -9.84
N GLY A 73 -37.53 0.40 -8.64
CA GLY A 73 -38.47 1.34 -8.02
C GLY A 73 -37.88 2.74 -7.82
N ALA A 74 -36.62 2.84 -7.39
CA ALA A 74 -35.92 4.11 -7.16
C ALA A 74 -35.65 4.91 -8.46
N ASN A 75 -35.46 4.20 -9.57
CA ASN A 75 -34.99 4.77 -10.85
C ASN A 75 -36.13 5.02 -11.83
N SER A 76 -37.13 4.13 -11.88
CA SER A 76 -38.04 4.03 -13.02
C SER A 76 -39.52 4.13 -12.65
N ASP A 77 -39.89 4.03 -11.37
CA ASP A 77 -41.30 4.07 -10.97
C ASP A 77 -41.91 5.46 -11.21
N PRO A 78 -43.13 5.57 -11.77
CA PRO A 78 -43.80 6.85 -11.99
C PRO A 78 -44.19 7.57 -10.69
N ASN A 79 -44.46 6.85 -9.60
CA ASN A 79 -44.87 7.43 -8.33
C ASN A 79 -43.66 8.02 -7.56
N PRO A 80 -43.66 9.34 -7.24
CA PRO A 80 -42.57 9.95 -6.50
C PRO A 80 -42.36 9.37 -5.09
N GLU A 81 -43.42 8.90 -4.42
CA GLU A 81 -43.34 8.29 -3.09
C GLU A 81 -42.59 6.95 -3.15
N ILE A 82 -42.93 6.10 -4.13
CA ILE A 82 -42.22 4.83 -4.36
C ILE A 82 -40.74 5.09 -4.63
N ARG A 83 -40.41 6.07 -5.49
CA ARG A 83 -39.01 6.44 -5.75
C ARG A 83 -38.28 6.88 -4.48
N ALA A 84 -38.90 7.73 -3.67
CA ALA A 84 -38.29 8.27 -2.45
C ALA A 84 -38.02 7.17 -1.42
N ARG A 85 -39.02 6.33 -1.11
CA ARG A 85 -38.89 5.20 -0.17
C ARG A 85 -37.95 4.11 -0.67
N SER A 86 -38.00 3.82 -1.97
CA SER A 86 -37.08 2.84 -2.55
C SER A 86 -35.62 3.29 -2.39
N ARG A 87 -35.33 4.59 -2.60
CA ARG A 87 -33.98 5.15 -2.40
C ARG A 87 -33.50 5.08 -0.95
N SER A 88 -34.37 5.33 0.02
CA SER A 88 -33.97 5.28 1.44
C SER A 88 -33.54 3.86 1.85
N MET A 89 -34.33 2.85 1.45
CA MET A 89 -34.05 1.43 1.75
C MET A 89 -32.91 0.84 0.93
N LEU A 90 -32.70 1.32 -0.30
CA LEU A 90 -31.70 0.79 -1.22
C LEU A 90 -30.27 0.86 -0.64
N SER A 91 -29.96 1.89 0.15
CA SER A 91 -28.66 2.01 0.83
C SER A 91 -28.34 0.80 1.73
N ARG A 92 -29.33 0.35 2.50
CA ARG A 92 -29.23 -0.82 3.39
C ARG A 92 -29.18 -2.12 2.59
N ALA A 93 -30.03 -2.28 1.58
CA ALA A 93 -30.03 -3.46 0.71
C ALA A 93 -28.69 -3.61 -0.04
N ASN A 94 -28.11 -2.51 -0.51
CA ASN A 94 -26.78 -2.47 -1.14
C ASN A 94 -25.67 -2.89 -0.16
N ALA A 95 -25.74 -2.45 1.10
CA ALA A 95 -24.77 -2.86 2.12
C ALA A 95 -24.83 -4.36 2.42
N LEU A 96 -26.04 -4.93 2.52
CA LEU A 96 -26.25 -6.36 2.74
C LEU A 96 -25.78 -7.20 1.54
N GLU A 97 -26.07 -6.78 0.32
CA GLU A 97 -25.61 -7.46 -0.89
C GLU A 97 -24.08 -7.39 -1.02
N MET A 98 -23.46 -6.23 -0.75
CA MET A 98 -22.00 -6.12 -0.73
C MET A 98 -21.39 -7.04 0.33
N LYS A 99 -21.96 -7.09 1.54
CA LYS A 99 -21.49 -8.00 2.58
C LYS A 99 -21.56 -9.46 2.12
N ALA A 100 -22.69 -9.89 1.55
CA ALA A 100 -22.85 -11.26 1.06
C ALA A 100 -21.84 -11.62 -0.05
N ARG A 101 -21.54 -10.67 -0.95
CA ARG A 101 -20.48 -10.83 -1.97
C ARG A 101 -19.10 -11.00 -1.34
N LEU A 102 -18.77 -10.18 -0.33
CA LEU A 102 -17.48 -10.28 0.36
C LEU A 102 -17.36 -11.57 1.18
N ASP A 103 -18.45 -12.02 1.81
CA ASP A 103 -18.48 -13.29 2.55
C ASP A 103 -18.28 -14.48 1.60
N THR A 104 -18.96 -14.48 0.45
CA THR A 104 -18.78 -15.48 -0.64
C THR A 104 -17.34 -15.44 -1.18
N PHE A 105 -16.81 -14.23 -1.37
CA PHE A 105 -15.44 -14.02 -1.85
C PHE A 105 -14.38 -14.53 -0.87
N LEU A 106 -14.58 -14.36 0.43
CA LEU A 106 -13.68 -14.90 1.46
C LEU A 106 -13.81 -16.42 1.61
N ALA A 107 -15.00 -16.98 1.38
CA ALA A 107 -15.22 -18.42 1.39
C ALA A 107 -14.49 -19.16 0.25
N ASP A 108 -14.26 -18.49 -0.89
CA ASP A 108 -13.50 -19.04 -2.03
C ASP A 108 -11.98 -19.03 -1.79
N THR A 109 -11.55 -19.81 -0.79
CA THR A 109 -10.15 -19.91 -0.36
C THR A 109 -9.22 -20.52 -1.42
N GLU A 110 -9.77 -21.33 -2.33
CA GLU A 110 -9.03 -21.96 -3.43
C GLU A 110 -9.01 -21.11 -4.70
N GLY A 111 -9.77 -20.02 -4.74
CA GLY A 111 -9.89 -19.17 -5.92
C GLY A 111 -10.46 -19.87 -7.14
N LYS A 112 -11.42 -20.78 -6.92
CA LYS A 112 -12.09 -21.58 -7.95
C LYS A 112 -13.11 -20.76 -8.75
N TYR A 113 -13.64 -19.71 -8.15
CA TYR A 113 -14.70 -18.91 -8.75
C TYR A 113 -14.18 -17.55 -9.19
N GLU A 114 -14.74 -17.04 -10.28
CA GLU A 114 -14.53 -15.68 -10.72
C GLU A 114 -15.47 -14.74 -9.95
N HIS A 115 -14.90 -13.77 -9.26
CA HIS A 115 -15.64 -12.78 -8.49
C HIS A 115 -15.57 -11.43 -9.17
N ASP A 116 -16.72 -10.85 -9.47
CA ASP A 116 -16.84 -9.52 -10.06
C ASP A 116 -16.64 -8.43 -8.99
N LEU A 117 -15.39 -8.28 -8.55
CA LEU A 117 -14.96 -7.27 -7.60
C LEU A 117 -13.94 -6.33 -8.24
N PRO A 118 -14.28 -5.02 -8.40
CA PRO A 118 -13.39 -4.05 -9.03
C PRO A 118 -12.01 -3.97 -8.35
N GLY A 119 -10.95 -4.06 -9.15
CA GLY A 119 -9.57 -3.97 -8.66
C GLY A 119 -9.02 -5.27 -8.03
N TRP A 120 -9.84 -6.30 -7.81
CA TRP A 120 -9.40 -7.57 -7.21
C TRP A 120 -8.30 -8.23 -8.04
N ASN A 121 -8.53 -8.39 -9.35
CA ASN A 121 -7.57 -9.05 -10.24
C ASN A 121 -6.22 -8.34 -10.28
N LYS A 122 -6.21 -7.00 -10.17
CA LYS A 122 -4.97 -6.22 -10.07
C LYS A 122 -4.24 -6.49 -8.75
N LEU A 123 -4.96 -6.54 -7.63
CA LEU A 123 -4.32 -6.82 -6.34
C LEU A 123 -3.79 -8.25 -6.29
N ARG A 124 -4.56 -9.22 -6.79
CA ARG A 124 -4.14 -10.63 -6.88
C ARG A 124 -2.87 -10.77 -7.71
N SER A 125 -2.81 -10.12 -8.87
CA SER A 125 -1.63 -10.09 -9.74
C SER A 125 -0.41 -9.52 -9.02
N VAL A 126 -0.56 -8.40 -8.31
CA VAL A 126 0.50 -7.81 -7.47
C VAL A 126 0.93 -8.76 -6.35
N ALA A 127 -0.02 -9.34 -5.61
CA ALA A 127 0.24 -10.27 -4.51
C ALA A 127 1.04 -11.51 -4.97
N ARG A 128 0.71 -12.04 -6.15
CA ARG A 128 1.40 -13.15 -6.81
C ARG A 128 2.74 -12.75 -7.43
N GLY A 129 3.05 -11.46 -7.52
CA GLY A 129 4.17 -10.94 -8.30
C GLY A 129 4.10 -11.48 -9.73
N GLU A 130 2.91 -11.40 -10.32
CA GLU A 130 2.64 -11.83 -11.68
C GLU A 130 3.17 -10.78 -12.67
N TRP A 131 3.81 -11.25 -13.73
CA TRP A 131 4.26 -10.41 -14.82
C TRP A 131 4.07 -11.16 -16.14
N SER A 132 3.89 -10.40 -17.22
CA SER A 132 3.70 -10.95 -18.56
C SER A 132 4.72 -10.39 -19.53
N MET A 133 5.24 -11.24 -20.40
CA MET A 133 6.20 -10.90 -21.44
C MET A 133 6.03 -11.91 -22.58
N PHE A 134 6.05 -11.42 -23.82
CA PHE A 134 5.86 -12.25 -25.00
C PHE A 134 4.57 -13.11 -24.99
N GLY A 135 3.49 -12.62 -24.34
CA GLY A 135 2.21 -13.33 -24.25
C GLY A 135 2.17 -14.46 -23.21
N TRP A 136 3.26 -14.72 -22.50
CA TRP A 136 3.33 -15.65 -21.38
C TRP A 136 3.21 -14.89 -20.06
N SER A 137 2.56 -15.51 -19.06
CA SER A 137 2.49 -14.99 -17.69
C SER A 137 3.28 -15.88 -16.75
N TRP A 138 4.10 -15.27 -15.91
CA TRP A 138 4.82 -15.95 -14.84
C TRP A 138 4.44 -15.35 -13.50
N THR A 139 4.54 -16.15 -12.45
CA THR A 139 4.34 -15.72 -11.07
C THR A 139 5.54 -16.13 -10.24
N THR A 140 6.00 -15.19 -9.41
CA THR A 140 7.07 -15.46 -8.44
C THR A 140 6.54 -16.19 -7.20
N ARG A 141 5.24 -16.11 -6.95
CA ARG A 141 4.58 -16.61 -5.74
C ARG A 141 3.24 -17.23 -6.11
N ALA A 142 3.23 -18.56 -6.23
CA ALA A 142 2.02 -19.35 -6.38
C ALA A 142 1.67 -20.07 -5.07
N GLY A 143 0.40 -20.22 -4.77
CA GLY A 143 -0.08 -20.98 -3.61
C GLY A 143 -1.40 -20.46 -3.05
N THR A 144 -2.15 -21.34 -2.40
CA THR A 144 -3.45 -21.03 -1.79
C THR A 144 -3.33 -20.03 -0.63
N SER A 145 -2.23 -20.05 0.12
CA SER A 145 -1.99 -19.10 1.21
C SER A 145 -1.83 -17.66 0.73
N VAL A 146 -1.11 -17.44 -0.37
CA VAL A 146 -0.92 -16.09 -0.97
C VAL A 146 -2.25 -15.53 -1.46
N ASP A 147 -3.04 -16.36 -2.14
CA ASP A 147 -4.36 -15.96 -2.63
C ASP A 147 -5.30 -15.64 -1.48
N ARG A 148 -5.35 -16.48 -0.45
CA ARG A 148 -6.15 -16.23 0.75
C ARG A 148 -5.75 -14.92 1.42
N ALA A 149 -4.47 -14.69 1.64
CA ALA A 149 -3.95 -13.46 2.22
C ALA A 149 -4.32 -12.22 1.40
N ALA A 150 -4.23 -12.33 0.07
CA ALA A 150 -4.61 -11.26 -0.84
C ALA A 150 -6.11 -10.97 -0.79
N ARG A 151 -6.97 -12.00 -0.67
CA ARG A 151 -8.43 -11.85 -0.51
C ARG A 151 -8.77 -11.15 0.80
N GLU A 152 -8.20 -11.61 1.90
CA GLU A 152 -8.40 -10.99 3.23
C GLU A 152 -7.96 -9.52 3.21
N LEU A 153 -6.76 -9.24 2.68
CA LEU A 153 -6.28 -7.87 2.49
C LEU A 153 -7.22 -7.06 1.60
N PHE A 154 -7.68 -7.60 0.47
CA PHE A 154 -8.60 -6.90 -0.44
C PHE A 154 -9.88 -6.42 0.27
N VAL A 155 -10.46 -7.28 1.11
CA VAL A 155 -11.65 -6.93 1.91
C VAL A 155 -11.34 -5.83 2.92
N GLU A 156 -10.18 -5.89 3.58
CA GLU A 156 -9.73 -4.80 4.46
C GLU A 156 -9.55 -3.47 3.71
N LEU A 157 -8.95 -3.51 2.52
CA LEU A 157 -8.78 -2.33 1.67
C LEU A 157 -10.14 -1.77 1.21
N LEU A 158 -11.10 -2.62 0.86
CA LEU A 158 -12.47 -2.20 0.50
C LEU A 158 -13.21 -1.56 1.68
N ASN A 159 -12.96 -2.02 2.91
CA ASN A 159 -13.63 -1.50 4.09
C ASN A 159 -12.96 -0.24 4.65
N ALA A 160 -11.74 0.10 4.20
CA ALA A 160 -11.09 1.35 4.55
C ALA A 160 -11.88 2.56 4.00
N PRO A 161 -11.94 3.69 4.73
CA PRO A 161 -12.43 4.95 4.18
C PRO A 161 -11.78 5.27 2.82
N GLY A 162 -12.59 5.64 1.82
CA GLY A 162 -12.13 5.90 0.45
C GLY A 162 -11.73 4.66 -0.37
N GLY A 163 -11.56 3.50 0.26
CA GLY A 163 -11.05 2.29 -0.39
C GLY A 163 -11.94 1.76 -1.52
N ARG A 164 -13.26 1.69 -1.32
CA ARG A 164 -14.21 1.29 -2.38
C ARG A 164 -14.13 2.20 -3.60
N LYS A 165 -13.99 3.51 -3.38
CA LYS A 165 -13.93 4.52 -4.44
C LYS A 165 -12.69 4.28 -5.31
N LEU A 166 -11.52 4.14 -4.68
CA LEU A 166 -10.26 3.85 -5.36
C LEU A 166 -10.26 2.51 -6.10
N LEU A 167 -10.71 1.43 -5.44
CA LEU A 167 -10.72 0.10 -6.05
C LEU A 167 -11.74 -0.01 -7.19
N THR A 168 -12.87 0.69 -7.09
CA THR A 168 -13.84 0.80 -8.20
C THR A 168 -13.25 1.55 -9.38
N ALA A 169 -12.65 2.72 -9.15
CA ALA A 169 -11.99 3.51 -10.20
C ALA A 169 -10.84 2.73 -10.86
N LEU A 170 -10.13 1.89 -10.10
CA LEU A 170 -9.10 1.01 -10.62
C LEU A 170 -9.69 -0.10 -11.52
N GLY A 171 -10.80 -0.72 -11.10
CA GLY A 171 -11.45 -1.80 -11.84
C GLY A 171 -12.18 -1.35 -13.10
N SER A 172 -12.72 -0.12 -13.11
CA SER A 172 -13.46 0.42 -14.27
C SER A 172 -12.56 0.83 -15.44
N GLY A 173 -11.24 0.91 -15.24
CA GLY A 173 -10.29 1.38 -16.25
C GLY A 173 -10.52 2.84 -16.68
N THR A 174 -11.23 3.62 -15.85
CA THR A 174 -11.55 5.01 -16.18
C THR A 174 -10.31 5.91 -16.04
N THR A 175 -10.28 7.01 -16.79
CA THR A 175 -9.23 8.04 -16.72
C THR A 175 -9.17 8.79 -15.38
N ASP A 176 -10.10 8.52 -14.47
CA ASP A 176 -10.30 9.29 -13.24
C ASP A 176 -9.51 8.78 -12.03
N LEU A 177 -8.87 7.59 -12.12
CA LEU A 177 -8.11 7.01 -11.00
C LEU A 177 -7.05 7.99 -10.47
N GLY A 178 -6.40 8.75 -11.35
CA GLY A 178 -5.40 9.76 -10.95
C GLY A 178 -5.99 10.90 -10.10
N ALA A 179 -7.20 11.36 -10.41
CA ALA A 179 -7.87 12.40 -9.64
C ALA A 179 -8.34 11.86 -8.28
N GLU A 180 -8.81 10.61 -8.24
CA GLU A 180 -9.20 9.94 -7.00
C GLU A 180 -8.03 9.72 -6.06
N ILE A 181 -6.87 9.32 -6.59
CA ILE A 181 -5.61 9.24 -5.84
C ILE A 181 -5.21 10.60 -5.29
N ALA A 182 -5.29 11.67 -6.08
CA ALA A 182 -4.93 13.03 -5.66
C ALA A 182 -5.85 13.52 -4.53
N THR A 183 -7.16 13.32 -4.67
CA THR A 183 -8.16 13.62 -3.64
C THR A 183 -7.85 12.87 -2.34
N MET A 184 -7.64 11.55 -2.40
CA MET A 184 -7.34 10.75 -1.21
C MET A 184 -6.04 11.18 -0.54
N LYS A 185 -4.98 11.50 -1.30
CA LYS A 185 -3.72 12.05 -0.74
C LYS A 185 -3.96 13.33 0.05
N GLN A 186 -4.77 14.23 -0.49
CA GLN A 186 -5.12 15.50 0.15
C GLN A 186 -6.00 15.30 1.38
N GLU A 187 -7.00 14.44 1.32
CA GLU A 187 -7.87 14.09 2.45
C GLU A 187 -7.08 13.50 3.62
N LEU A 188 -6.20 12.52 3.36
CA LEU A 188 -5.36 11.93 4.41
C LEU A 188 -4.37 12.93 5.00
N TYR A 189 -3.81 13.81 4.16
CA TYR A 189 -2.92 14.86 4.64
C TYR A 189 -3.65 15.84 5.56
N TYR A 190 -4.83 16.34 5.17
CA TYR A 190 -5.59 17.30 6.00
C TYR A 190 -6.29 16.67 7.19
N ALA A 191 -6.63 15.38 7.13
CA ALA A 191 -7.05 14.65 8.31
C ALA A 191 -5.96 14.69 9.39
N LYS A 192 -4.69 14.52 8.99
CA LYS A 192 -3.54 14.54 9.90
C LYS A 192 -3.09 15.95 10.29
N PHE A 193 -3.09 16.88 9.33
CA PHE A 193 -2.61 18.24 9.48
C PHE A 193 -3.74 19.23 9.13
N PRO A 194 -4.78 19.32 9.99
CA PRO A 194 -5.91 20.19 9.72
C PRO A 194 -5.45 21.65 9.63
N ARG A 195 -5.91 22.37 8.60
CA ARG A 195 -5.65 23.80 8.42
C ARG A 195 -6.57 24.70 9.24
N VAL A 196 -7.74 24.16 9.63
CA VAL A 196 -8.76 24.89 10.37
C VAL A 196 -8.54 24.67 11.85
N GLY A 197 -8.38 25.77 12.61
CA GLY A 197 -8.28 25.72 14.06
C GLY A 197 -9.50 25.04 14.68
N GLY A 198 -9.29 24.24 15.72
CA GLY A 198 -10.36 23.54 16.44
C GLY A 198 -10.74 22.17 15.87
N VAL A 199 -10.21 21.76 14.71
CA VAL A 199 -10.35 20.37 14.21
C VAL A 199 -9.23 19.52 14.78
N ALA A 200 -9.57 18.44 15.47
CA ALA A 200 -8.58 17.51 16.01
C ALA A 200 -7.88 16.73 14.87
N PRO A 201 -6.54 16.62 14.88
CA PRO A 201 -5.84 15.79 13.90
C PRO A 201 -6.21 14.32 14.10
N ARG A 202 -6.41 13.61 12.99
CA ARG A 202 -6.63 12.16 12.94
C ARG A 202 -5.48 11.50 12.21
N ASN A 203 -4.90 10.47 12.80
CA ASN A 203 -3.93 9.63 12.10
C ASN A 203 -4.64 8.73 11.07
N PRO A 204 -4.21 8.73 9.80
CA PRO A 204 -4.66 7.75 8.82
C PRO A 204 -4.37 6.32 9.27
N THR A 205 -5.33 5.43 9.03
CA THR A 205 -5.19 4.00 9.31
C THR A 205 -4.23 3.34 8.33
N VAL A 206 -3.68 2.19 8.73
CA VAL A 206 -2.83 1.35 7.88
C VAL A 206 -3.52 1.00 6.55
N MET A 207 -4.83 0.67 6.57
CA MET A 207 -5.56 0.26 5.37
C MET A 207 -5.89 1.44 4.44
N GLU A 208 -6.18 2.64 4.96
CA GLU A 208 -6.33 3.85 4.14
C GLU A 208 -5.06 4.15 3.34
N VAL A 209 -3.90 3.99 4.00
CA VAL A 209 -2.60 4.19 3.35
C VAL A 209 -2.28 3.05 2.38
N ALA A 210 -2.54 1.80 2.76
CA ALA A 210 -2.28 0.64 1.91
C ALA A 210 -3.11 0.67 0.61
N VAL A 211 -4.40 1.04 0.66
CA VAL A 211 -5.24 1.10 -0.55
C VAL A 211 -4.81 2.22 -1.47
N LEU A 212 -4.38 3.34 -0.90
CA LEU A 212 -3.81 4.45 -1.66
C LEU A 212 -2.46 4.08 -2.29
N MET A 213 -1.55 3.43 -1.56
CA MET A 213 -0.29 2.92 -2.13
C MET A 213 -0.55 1.92 -3.27
N PHE A 214 -1.50 1.01 -3.07
CA PHE A 214 -1.89 0.05 -4.10
C PHE A 214 -2.41 0.78 -5.35
N ALA A 215 -3.42 1.64 -5.22
CA ALA A 215 -3.97 2.39 -6.35
C ALA A 215 -2.90 3.25 -7.05
N ASP A 216 -2.07 3.96 -6.29
CA ASP A 216 -1.00 4.82 -6.79
C ASP A 216 0.13 4.05 -7.48
N SER A 217 0.30 2.76 -7.18
CA SER A 217 1.25 1.89 -7.90
C SER A 217 0.79 1.51 -9.30
N GLN A 218 -0.50 1.67 -9.61
CA GLN A 218 -1.11 1.27 -10.88
C GLN A 218 -1.14 2.39 -11.92
N VAL A 219 -0.84 3.63 -11.51
CA VAL A 219 -0.84 4.80 -12.38
C VAL A 219 0.59 5.16 -12.76
N PRO A 220 0.93 5.24 -14.07
CA PRO A 220 2.23 5.74 -14.48
C PRO A 220 2.38 7.20 -14.04
N PHE A 221 3.51 7.56 -13.43
CA PHE A 221 3.79 8.95 -13.10
C PHE A 221 3.88 9.79 -14.39
N LYS A 222 2.96 10.75 -14.56
CA LYS A 222 2.91 11.68 -15.71
C LYS A 222 3.30 13.11 -15.32
N GLY A 223 4.33 13.28 -14.49
CA GLY A 223 4.86 14.62 -14.18
C GLY A 223 3.92 15.53 -13.38
N GLY A 224 3.01 14.96 -12.59
CA GLY A 224 2.09 15.72 -11.75
C GLY A 224 2.79 16.50 -10.62
N PRO A 225 2.11 17.48 -9.99
CA PRO A 225 2.68 18.29 -8.92
C PRO A 225 3.27 17.42 -7.80
N ARG A 226 4.45 17.83 -7.30
CA ARG A 226 5.26 17.09 -6.31
C ARG A 226 4.40 16.65 -5.11
N ASN A 227 4.40 15.35 -4.87
CA ASN A 227 3.53 14.69 -3.91
C ASN A 227 4.15 14.58 -2.49
N SER A 228 4.73 15.68 -1.99
CA SER A 228 5.36 15.70 -0.66
C SER A 228 4.38 15.45 0.48
N LEU A 229 3.09 15.74 0.26
CA LEU A 229 2.01 15.52 1.24
C LEU A 229 1.92 14.06 1.66
N PHE A 230 2.03 13.13 0.70
CA PHE A 230 1.86 11.72 0.99
C PHE A 230 3.03 11.13 1.77
N ALA A 231 4.26 11.60 1.54
CA ALA A 231 5.44 11.17 2.30
C ALA A 231 5.27 11.40 3.81
N SER A 232 4.70 12.54 4.20
CA SER A 232 4.41 12.87 5.61
C SER A 232 3.32 12.00 6.22
N VAL A 233 2.40 11.46 5.42
CA VAL A 233 1.36 10.53 5.88
C VAL A 233 1.94 9.12 6.05
N LEU A 234 2.75 8.67 5.09
CA LEU A 234 3.38 7.34 5.09
C LEU A 234 4.14 7.07 6.40
N THR A 235 4.96 8.03 6.84
CA THR A 235 5.87 7.87 7.98
C THR A 235 5.17 7.69 9.33
N THR A 236 3.90 8.06 9.48
CA THR A 236 3.19 7.96 10.78
C THR A 236 1.98 7.04 10.76
N SER A 237 1.65 6.44 9.62
CA SER A 237 0.46 5.59 9.45
C SER A 237 0.55 4.23 10.14
N GLY A 238 1.74 3.85 10.62
CA GLY A 238 2.01 2.50 11.14
C GLY A 238 2.18 1.44 10.04
N ILE A 239 2.11 1.81 8.76
CA ILE A 239 2.22 0.86 7.64
C ILE A 239 3.54 0.09 7.65
N ALA A 240 4.64 0.75 8.06
CA ALA A 240 5.94 0.12 8.13
C ALA A 240 5.96 -1.01 9.17
N GLN A 241 5.43 -0.74 10.36
CA GLN A 241 5.33 -1.72 11.45
C GLN A 241 4.38 -2.86 11.07
N ALA A 242 3.25 -2.55 10.44
CA ALA A 242 2.30 -3.57 9.98
C ALA A 242 2.91 -4.53 8.93
N ALA A 243 3.79 -4.03 8.06
CA ALA A 243 4.46 -4.83 7.04
C ALA A 243 5.68 -5.62 7.54
N GLN A 244 6.14 -5.39 8.77
CA GLN A 244 7.24 -6.14 9.40
C GLN A 244 6.78 -7.47 10.05
N GLY A 245 5.47 -7.70 10.15
CA GLY A 245 4.95 -8.97 10.65
C GLY A 245 5.40 -10.17 9.81
N THR A 246 5.36 -11.36 10.42
CA THR A 246 5.73 -12.63 9.75
C THR A 246 4.52 -13.38 9.20
N ASP A 247 3.30 -12.91 9.48
CA ASP A 247 2.07 -13.53 9.01
C ASP A 247 1.76 -13.24 7.53
N ASP A 248 0.79 -13.97 7.00
CA ASP A 248 0.34 -13.87 5.60
C ASP A 248 -0.12 -12.46 5.23
N ARG A 249 -0.77 -11.76 6.16
CA ARG A 249 -1.26 -10.40 5.99
C ARG A 249 -0.12 -9.40 5.85
N ALA A 250 0.89 -9.47 6.70
CA ALA A 250 2.08 -8.63 6.63
C ALA A 250 2.86 -8.87 5.33
N ARG A 251 2.94 -10.12 4.87
CA ARG A 251 3.53 -10.46 3.55
C ARG A 251 2.73 -9.85 2.38
N ALA A 252 1.40 -9.90 2.43
CA ALA A 252 0.54 -9.26 1.44
C ALA A 252 0.73 -7.73 1.42
N LEU A 253 0.78 -7.09 2.60
CA LEU A 253 1.07 -5.66 2.73
C LEU A 253 2.45 -5.28 2.20
N LYS A 254 3.50 -6.03 2.55
CA LYS A 254 4.85 -5.84 2.04
C LYS A 254 4.89 -5.92 0.51
N THR A 255 4.02 -6.73 -0.10
CA THR A 255 3.90 -6.84 -1.55
C THR A 255 3.30 -5.59 -2.18
N VAL A 256 2.21 -5.07 -1.61
CA VAL A 256 1.63 -3.78 -2.03
C VAL A 256 2.66 -2.66 -1.92
N MET A 257 3.40 -2.62 -0.81
CA MET A 257 4.48 -1.63 -0.62
C MET A 257 5.58 -1.79 -1.67
N THR A 258 5.99 -3.02 -1.98
CA THR A 258 7.03 -3.30 -3.00
C THR A 258 6.56 -2.87 -4.38
N ALA A 259 5.31 -3.14 -4.76
CA ALA A 259 4.74 -2.66 -6.02
C ALA A 259 4.72 -1.11 -6.08
N TRP A 260 4.37 -0.46 -4.97
CA TRP A 260 4.45 0.99 -4.88
C TRP A 260 5.89 1.51 -5.02
N PHE A 261 6.86 0.89 -4.35
CA PHE A 261 8.29 1.22 -4.53
C PHE A 261 8.69 1.10 -6.00
N ASP A 262 8.43 -0.05 -6.62
CA ASP A 262 8.86 -0.33 -7.98
C ASP A 262 8.22 0.63 -9.00
N SER A 263 7.02 1.15 -8.72
CA SER A 263 6.34 2.15 -9.57
C SER A 263 6.95 3.57 -9.51
N ARG A 264 7.80 3.90 -8.52
CA ARG A 264 8.32 5.26 -8.35
C ARG A 264 9.36 5.60 -9.43
N THR A 265 9.23 6.77 -10.04
CA THR A 265 10.17 7.27 -11.06
C THR A 265 10.71 8.67 -10.79
N ASP A 266 10.08 9.44 -9.89
CA ASP A 266 10.58 10.74 -9.43
C ASP A 266 11.66 10.56 -8.33
N PRO A 267 12.80 11.28 -8.37
CA PRO A 267 13.87 11.13 -7.38
C PRO A 267 13.45 11.35 -5.93
N TYR A 268 12.53 12.26 -5.65
CA TYR A 268 12.06 12.53 -4.28
C TYR A 268 11.16 11.39 -3.79
N GLU A 269 10.27 10.89 -4.64
CA GLU A 269 9.45 9.72 -4.29
C GLU A 269 10.31 8.45 -4.15
N MET A 270 11.32 8.26 -5.01
CA MET A 270 12.30 7.17 -4.88
C MET A 270 13.09 7.25 -3.57
N TYR A 271 13.52 8.44 -3.16
CA TYR A 271 14.16 8.65 -1.86
C TYR A 271 13.22 8.29 -0.69
N THR A 272 11.95 8.69 -0.77
CA THR A 272 10.94 8.35 0.24
C THR A 272 10.71 6.83 0.29
N ALA A 273 10.57 6.19 -0.88
CA ALA A 273 10.44 4.74 -1.01
C ALA A 273 11.66 3.99 -0.46
N LEU A 274 12.88 4.47 -0.74
CA LEU A 274 14.12 3.88 -0.22
C LEU A 274 14.15 3.89 1.31
N ASN A 275 13.79 5.03 1.93
CA ASN A 275 13.74 5.13 3.38
C ASN A 275 12.69 4.19 3.98
N LEU A 276 11.49 4.11 3.36
CA LEU A 276 10.45 3.20 3.82
C LEU A 276 10.84 1.72 3.63
N ALA A 277 11.46 1.36 2.52
CA ALA A 277 11.98 0.01 2.26
C ALA A 277 13.05 -0.39 3.29
N THR A 278 13.95 0.54 3.62
CA THR A 278 14.97 0.31 4.65
C THR A 278 14.36 0.16 6.04
N ASN A 279 13.40 1.02 6.40
CA ASN A 279 12.72 0.96 7.69
C ASN A 279 11.86 -0.30 7.85
N THR A 280 11.35 -0.87 6.76
CA THR A 280 10.60 -2.14 6.75
C THR A 280 11.47 -3.38 6.60
N GLN A 281 12.80 -3.22 6.66
CA GLN A 281 13.76 -4.32 6.46
C GLN A 281 13.50 -5.07 5.14
N ASN A 282 13.02 -4.37 4.11
CA ASN A 282 12.87 -4.89 2.76
C ASN A 282 14.17 -4.66 2.00
N THR A 283 15.22 -5.41 2.38
CA THR A 283 16.60 -5.21 1.90
C THR A 283 16.71 -5.31 0.38
N GLU A 284 16.00 -6.26 -0.24
CA GLU A 284 15.96 -6.45 -1.69
C GLU A 284 15.37 -5.23 -2.41
N ALA A 285 14.20 -4.74 -1.96
CA ALA A 285 13.58 -3.55 -2.55
C ALA A 285 14.40 -2.28 -2.29
N ALA A 286 15.00 -2.16 -1.11
CA ALA A 286 15.89 -1.06 -0.78
C ALA A 286 17.14 -1.05 -1.67
N GLY A 287 17.75 -2.21 -1.94
CA GLY A 287 18.89 -2.36 -2.85
C GLY A 287 18.54 -1.94 -4.28
N ARG A 288 17.45 -2.48 -4.85
CA ARG A 288 16.96 -2.08 -6.18
C ARG A 288 16.67 -0.59 -6.26
N MET A 289 16.00 -0.04 -5.24
CA MET A 289 15.64 1.38 -5.21
C MET A 289 16.89 2.27 -5.12
N ALA A 290 17.87 1.89 -4.30
CA ALA A 290 19.13 2.62 -4.17
C ALA A 290 19.89 2.66 -5.51
N VAL A 291 20.03 1.52 -6.19
CA VAL A 291 20.68 1.44 -7.50
C VAL A 291 19.95 2.29 -8.55
N ARG A 292 18.61 2.23 -8.59
CA ARG A 292 17.81 3.06 -9.49
C ARG A 292 18.01 4.55 -9.22
N LEU A 293 18.00 4.96 -7.95
CA LEU A 293 18.19 6.35 -7.54
C LEU A 293 19.60 6.87 -7.89
N LEU A 294 20.63 6.03 -7.74
CA LEU A 294 22.01 6.34 -8.17
C LEU A 294 22.10 6.55 -9.69
N GLY A 295 21.40 5.72 -10.48
CA GLY A 295 21.36 5.84 -11.94
C GLY A 295 20.41 6.93 -12.48
N THR A 296 19.60 7.56 -11.63
CA THR A 296 18.61 8.54 -12.07
C THR A 296 19.28 9.89 -12.35
N SER A 297 19.11 10.39 -13.58
CA SER A 297 19.57 11.71 -13.99
C SER A 297 18.81 12.81 -13.23
N GLY A 298 19.52 13.85 -12.80
CA GLY A 298 18.93 14.97 -12.04
C GLY A 298 18.53 14.64 -10.59
N ALA A 299 18.76 13.42 -10.10
CA ALA A 299 18.56 13.10 -8.71
C ALA A 299 19.47 13.96 -7.81
N PRO A 300 18.92 14.65 -6.79
CA PRO A 300 19.72 15.43 -5.85
C PRO A 300 20.85 14.60 -5.23
N ALA A 301 22.04 15.18 -5.15
CA ALA A 301 23.23 14.45 -4.71
C ALA A 301 23.11 13.92 -3.26
N ALA A 302 22.38 14.62 -2.39
CA ALA A 302 22.03 14.12 -1.05
C ALA A 302 21.22 12.81 -1.09
N TYR A 303 20.33 12.64 -2.07
CA TYR A 303 19.53 11.41 -2.22
C TYR A 303 20.41 10.25 -2.69
N ARG A 304 21.38 10.52 -3.57
CA ARG A 304 22.42 9.54 -3.95
C ARG A 304 23.29 9.14 -2.75
N GLY A 305 23.65 10.11 -1.91
CA GLY A 305 24.32 9.85 -0.64
C GLY A 305 23.55 8.85 0.25
N GLN A 306 22.24 9.06 0.41
CA GLN A 306 21.39 8.12 1.15
C GLN A 306 21.29 6.75 0.48
N ALA A 307 21.27 6.69 -0.86
CA ALA A 307 21.30 5.42 -1.60
C ALA A 307 22.56 4.61 -1.30
N PHE A 308 23.74 5.22 -1.28
CA PHE A 308 24.97 4.55 -0.84
C PHE A 308 24.86 4.05 0.60
N ALA A 309 24.36 4.89 1.52
CA ALA A 309 24.19 4.49 2.92
C ALA A 309 23.27 3.27 3.08
N ALA A 310 22.20 3.19 2.27
CA ALA A 310 21.31 2.03 2.26
C ALA A 310 21.99 0.76 1.73
N LEU A 311 22.76 0.86 0.64
CA LEU A 311 23.51 -0.28 0.08
C LEU A 311 24.53 -0.84 1.06
N VAL A 312 25.26 0.03 1.77
CA VAL A 312 26.22 -0.39 2.80
C VAL A 312 25.50 -1.04 3.98
N ARG A 313 24.42 -0.42 4.47
CA ARG A 313 23.63 -0.96 5.60
C ARG A 313 23.09 -2.36 5.31
N ASN A 314 22.66 -2.60 4.07
CA ASN A 314 22.11 -3.89 3.65
C ASN A 314 23.18 -4.88 3.16
N LYS A 315 24.46 -4.48 3.11
CA LYS A 315 25.58 -5.27 2.56
C LYS A 315 25.29 -5.83 1.15
N SER A 316 24.67 -5.03 0.29
CA SER A 316 24.22 -5.42 -1.05
C SER A 316 25.38 -5.59 -2.04
N LYS A 317 26.13 -6.70 -1.93
CA LYS A 317 27.27 -7.05 -2.79
C LYS A 317 26.87 -7.21 -4.26
N GLU A 318 25.65 -7.65 -4.52
CA GLU A 318 25.06 -7.80 -5.86
C GLU A 318 24.97 -6.48 -6.64
N HIS A 319 25.08 -5.34 -5.96
CA HIS A 319 25.02 -4.00 -6.55
C HIS A 319 26.37 -3.32 -6.67
N LEU A 320 27.47 -4.00 -6.29
CA LEU A 320 28.83 -3.47 -6.35
C LEU A 320 29.22 -2.95 -7.73
N PRO A 321 28.92 -3.63 -8.86
CA PRO A 321 29.28 -3.12 -10.19
C PRO A 321 28.66 -1.77 -10.53
N THR A 322 27.47 -1.45 -10.00
CA THR A 322 26.85 -0.13 -10.20
C THR A 322 27.52 0.93 -9.33
N VAL A 323 27.91 0.58 -8.09
CA VAL A 323 28.65 1.47 -7.20
C VAL A 323 30.02 1.80 -7.80
N GLU A 324 30.74 0.81 -8.32
CA GLU A 324 32.07 0.97 -8.91
C GLU A 324 32.09 1.94 -10.11
N LYS A 325 31.05 1.93 -10.93
CA LYS A 325 30.91 2.87 -12.08
C LYS A 325 30.84 4.34 -11.66
N LEU A 326 30.54 4.62 -10.40
CA LEU A 326 30.44 5.98 -9.87
C LEU A 326 31.73 6.44 -9.16
N ILE A 327 32.74 5.56 -9.04
CA ILE A 327 34.05 5.95 -8.51
C ILE A 327 34.69 6.97 -9.47
N GLY A 328 35.06 8.13 -8.93
CA GLY A 328 35.57 9.26 -9.70
C GLY A 328 34.51 10.28 -10.14
N ASP A 329 33.22 10.06 -9.86
CA ASP A 329 32.18 11.07 -10.11
C ASP A 329 32.38 12.29 -9.18
N GLY A 330 32.80 13.42 -9.77
CA GLY A 330 33.08 14.66 -9.06
C GLY A 330 31.84 15.43 -8.58
N THR A 331 30.62 14.92 -8.80
CA THR A 331 29.40 15.59 -8.36
C THR A 331 29.39 15.76 -6.84
N VAL A 332 29.29 17.02 -6.38
CA VAL A 332 29.29 17.34 -4.95
C VAL A 332 27.98 16.92 -4.29
N ILE A 333 28.07 16.08 -3.26
CA ILE A 333 26.95 15.72 -2.38
C ILE A 333 26.70 16.80 -1.35
N THR A 334 27.76 17.19 -0.65
CA THR A 334 27.71 18.20 0.40
C THR A 334 29.11 18.72 0.71
N THR A 335 29.18 19.90 1.33
CA THR A 335 30.41 20.45 1.89
C THR A 335 30.17 20.66 3.38
N ILE A 336 30.97 20.00 4.20
CA ILE A 336 30.87 20.08 5.65
C ILE A 336 31.97 21.02 6.15
N THR A 337 31.63 21.91 7.08
CA THR A 337 32.62 22.74 7.78
C THR A 337 32.80 22.19 9.19
N THR A 338 34.04 21.86 9.56
CA THR A 338 34.39 21.38 10.91
C THR A 338 35.45 22.27 11.53
N ASN A 339 35.34 22.50 12.84
CA ASN A 339 36.37 23.18 13.61
C ASN A 339 37.39 22.14 14.11
N VAL A 340 38.64 22.26 13.65
CA VAL A 340 39.76 21.42 14.09
C VAL A 340 40.80 22.36 14.71
N GLY A 341 40.88 22.35 16.05
CA GLY A 341 41.86 23.16 16.79
C GLY A 341 41.68 24.68 16.62
N GLY A 342 40.44 25.16 16.48
CA GLY A 342 40.13 26.58 16.27
C GLY A 342 40.02 26.99 14.79
N ASN A 343 40.46 26.14 13.85
CA ASN A 343 40.43 26.41 12.42
C ASN A 343 39.22 25.76 11.75
N LEU A 344 38.51 26.53 10.93
CA LEU A 344 37.40 26.03 10.12
C LEU A 344 37.93 25.32 8.87
N VAL A 345 37.87 23.99 8.86
CA VAL A 345 38.22 23.14 7.73
C VAL A 345 36.96 22.79 6.94
N ARG A 346 36.95 23.09 5.65
CA ARG A 346 35.88 22.70 4.72
C ARG A 346 36.26 21.41 4.01
N THR A 347 35.40 20.40 4.09
CA THR A 347 35.58 19.12 3.41
C THR A 347 34.43 18.92 2.44
N THR A 348 34.74 18.74 1.17
CA THR A 348 33.75 18.44 0.13
C THR A 348 33.65 16.93 -0.06
N ILE A 349 32.43 16.41 0.02
CA ILE A 349 32.10 15.01 -0.23
C ILE A 349 31.47 14.92 -1.61
N THR A 350 32.04 14.08 -2.48
CA THR A 350 31.55 13.83 -3.84
C THR A 350 30.83 12.48 -3.94
N VAL A 351 30.12 12.26 -5.04
CA VAL A 351 29.54 10.95 -5.39
C VAL A 351 30.64 9.88 -5.49
N GLY A 352 31.80 10.21 -6.07
CA GLY A 352 32.95 9.33 -6.16
C GLY A 352 33.53 8.92 -4.81
N ASP A 353 33.61 9.86 -3.86
CA ASP A 353 34.06 9.57 -2.48
C ASP A 353 33.12 8.56 -1.80
N MET A 354 31.81 8.78 -1.92
CA MET A 354 30.79 7.89 -1.35
C MET A 354 30.73 6.53 -2.05
N ALA A 355 30.92 6.49 -3.37
CA ALA A 355 30.97 5.25 -4.14
C ALA A 355 32.14 4.37 -3.68
N LEU A 356 33.34 4.95 -3.56
CA LEU A 356 34.51 4.23 -3.09
C LEU A 356 34.35 3.76 -1.63
N ALA A 357 33.89 4.63 -0.74
CA ALA A 357 33.62 4.25 0.65
C ALA A 357 32.58 3.12 0.75
N ALA A 358 31.50 3.19 -0.05
CA ALA A 358 30.49 2.15 -0.08
C ALA A 358 31.06 0.81 -0.58
N ALA A 359 31.88 0.83 -1.64
CA ALA A 359 32.51 -0.37 -2.19
C ALA A 359 33.42 -1.07 -1.16
N VAL A 360 34.26 -0.30 -0.47
CA VAL A 360 35.14 -0.78 0.61
C VAL A 360 34.33 -1.37 1.77
N LEU A 361 33.27 -0.69 2.22
CA LEU A 361 32.46 -1.15 3.34
C LEU A 361 31.59 -2.38 3.01
N ILE A 362 31.02 -2.45 1.80
CA ILE A 362 30.24 -3.61 1.33
C ILE A 362 31.13 -4.86 1.23
N THR A 363 32.42 -4.67 0.93
CA THR A 363 33.43 -5.74 0.91
C THR A 363 34.11 -5.97 2.26
N GLU A 364 33.61 -5.34 3.32
CA GLU A 364 34.05 -5.53 4.71
C GLU A 364 35.54 -5.16 4.94
N GLN A 365 36.07 -4.26 4.11
CA GLN A 365 37.42 -3.74 4.22
C GLN A 365 37.47 -2.50 5.13
N LYS A 366 38.68 -2.15 5.61
CA LYS A 366 38.88 -0.95 6.41
C LYS A 366 38.99 0.28 5.52
N VAL A 367 38.18 1.29 5.79
CA VAL A 367 38.15 2.54 5.01
C VAL A 367 39.46 3.32 5.14
N GLU A 368 40.15 3.22 6.28
CA GLU A 368 41.43 3.87 6.52
C GLU A 368 42.55 3.36 5.61
N ASP A 369 42.49 2.10 5.20
CA ASP A 369 43.47 1.52 4.28
C ASP A 369 43.43 2.23 2.91
N TYR A 370 42.31 2.88 2.58
CA TYR A 370 42.10 3.63 1.34
C TYR A 370 42.27 5.14 1.52
N GLY A 371 42.75 5.59 2.70
CA GLY A 371 42.87 7.03 2.99
C GLY A 371 41.52 7.74 3.16
N ILE A 372 40.44 6.98 3.36
CA ILE A 372 39.10 7.51 3.63
C ILE A 372 39.01 7.87 5.11
N GLU A 373 38.58 9.08 5.40
CA GLU A 373 38.43 9.60 6.74
C GLU A 373 37.03 9.28 7.29
N ASP A 374 36.96 8.54 8.40
CA ASP A 374 35.73 8.37 9.18
C ASP A 374 35.60 9.49 10.22
N ARG A 375 34.72 10.45 9.93
CA ARG A 375 34.51 11.63 10.77
C ARG A 375 33.82 11.34 12.10
N PHE A 376 33.19 10.17 12.23
CA PHE A 376 32.45 9.78 13.43
C PHE A 376 33.08 8.56 14.11
N LYS A 377 34.41 8.44 14.04
CA LYS A 377 35.19 7.39 14.71
C LYS A 377 34.80 7.27 16.19
N GLY A 378 34.37 6.08 16.61
CA GLY A 378 33.91 5.80 17.98
C GLY A 378 32.41 5.97 18.21
N SER A 379 31.66 6.56 17.28
CA SER A 379 30.21 6.38 17.24
C SER A 379 29.89 4.97 16.76
N GLY A 380 28.95 4.28 17.40
CA GLY A 380 28.57 2.91 17.04
C GLY A 380 28.25 2.78 15.55
N THR A 381 28.37 1.57 15.01
CA THR A 381 28.06 1.19 13.62
C THR A 381 26.65 1.57 13.14
N ALA A 382 25.79 2.06 14.03
CA ALA A 382 24.39 2.40 13.78
C ALA A 382 24.16 3.63 12.87
N SER A 383 25.15 4.48 12.58
CA SER A 383 24.97 5.64 11.70
C SER A 383 25.91 5.64 10.48
N ILE A 384 25.63 4.78 9.51
CA ILE A 384 26.12 5.03 8.14
C ILE A 384 25.31 6.21 7.60
N SER A 385 25.94 7.38 7.57
CA SER A 385 25.42 8.63 7.01
C SER A 385 26.24 9.02 5.78
N TYR A 386 25.63 9.67 4.80
CA TYR A 386 26.33 10.20 3.62
C TYR A 386 27.30 11.35 3.94
N THR A 387 27.31 11.82 5.20
CA THR A 387 28.24 12.82 5.72
C THR A 387 29.41 12.23 6.50
N ARG A 388 29.47 10.90 6.67
CA ARG A 388 30.43 10.23 7.56
C ARG A 388 31.82 10.10 6.93
N PHE A 389 31.86 9.75 5.66
CA PHE A 389 33.10 9.43 4.95
C PHE A 389 33.47 10.56 3.99
N SER A 390 34.74 10.92 4.00
CA SER A 390 35.33 11.86 3.04
C SER A 390 36.72 11.40 2.65
N ILE A 391 37.15 11.76 1.44
CA ILE A 391 38.50 11.49 0.96
C ILE A 391 39.17 12.84 0.70
N PRO A 392 40.32 13.12 1.32
CA PRO A 392 41.13 14.29 0.97
C PRO A 392 41.41 14.32 -0.52
N GLU A 393 41.37 15.51 -1.12
CA GLU A 393 41.45 15.69 -2.57
C GLU A 393 42.74 15.08 -3.16
N ASP A 394 43.85 15.24 -2.45
CA ASP A 394 45.16 14.68 -2.79
C ASP A 394 45.22 13.15 -2.72
N LYS A 395 44.30 12.50 -1.99
CA LYS A 395 44.27 11.04 -1.80
C LYS A 395 43.29 10.30 -2.71
N ARG A 396 42.37 11.01 -3.38
CA ARG A 396 41.29 10.39 -4.18
C ARG A 396 41.80 9.45 -5.26
N LYS A 397 42.84 9.86 -5.99
CA LYS A 397 43.40 9.07 -7.09
C LYS A 397 44.03 7.77 -6.59
N ASP A 398 44.83 7.85 -5.53
CA ASP A 398 45.51 6.70 -4.94
C ASP A 398 44.51 5.72 -4.32
N ALA A 399 43.46 6.25 -3.69
CA ALA A 399 42.37 5.44 -3.13
C ALA A 399 41.63 4.64 -4.22
N ALA A 400 41.32 5.29 -5.36
CA ALA A 400 40.66 4.64 -6.49
C ALA A 400 41.55 3.58 -7.16
N GLU A 401 42.85 3.85 -7.34
CA GLU A 401 43.80 2.88 -7.92
C GLU A 401 44.01 1.67 -7.00
N LYS A 402 44.08 1.91 -5.68
CA LYS A 402 44.14 0.83 -4.69
C LYS A 402 42.90 -0.07 -4.76
N TRP A 403 41.71 0.53 -4.92
CA TRP A 403 40.47 -0.24 -5.09
C TRP A 403 40.50 -1.09 -6.36
N LYS A 404 40.89 -0.50 -7.48
CA LYS A 404 41.01 -1.19 -8.75
C LYS A 404 41.96 -2.40 -8.65
N THR A 405 43.14 -2.21 -8.08
CA THR A 405 44.13 -3.28 -7.86
C THR A 405 43.59 -4.41 -6.98
N TRP A 406 42.83 -4.06 -5.94
CA TRP A 406 42.18 -5.07 -5.08
C TRP A 406 41.10 -5.84 -5.84
N ARG A 407 40.27 -5.14 -6.64
CA ARG A 407 39.17 -5.74 -7.39
C ARG A 407 39.65 -6.66 -8.50
N GLU A 408 40.75 -6.33 -9.18
CA GLU A 408 41.39 -7.22 -10.18
C GLU A 408 41.82 -8.56 -9.58
N LYS A 409 42.22 -8.57 -8.29
CA LYS A 409 42.60 -9.78 -7.55
C LYS A 409 41.40 -10.52 -6.94
N ASN A 410 40.25 -9.85 -6.84
CA ASN A 410 39.04 -10.35 -6.19
C ASN A 410 37.83 -10.00 -7.08
N PRO A 411 37.61 -10.71 -8.20
CA PRO A 411 36.61 -10.37 -9.22
C PRO A 411 35.16 -10.55 -8.81
#